data_AF-A0A0J8V6C1-F1
#
_entry.id   AF-A0A0J8V6C1-F1
#
_cell.length_a   1.000
_cell.length_b   1.000
_cell.length_c   1.000
_cell.angle_alpha   90.00
_cell.angle_beta   90.00
_cell.angle_gamma   90.00
#
_symmetry.space_group_name_H-M   'P 1'
#
loop_
_entity.id
_entity.type
_entity.pdbx_description
1 polymer ?
#
loop_
_entity_poly.entity_id
_entity_poly.type
_entity_poly.pdbx_seq_one_letter_code
_entity_poly.pdbx_strand_id
1 'polypeptide(L)'
;MKSETCLGKVSGKPLNSYYSEFEAQSAAEYSKNVYDNELAPYKCQRCDYWHLSPKCRMTPSQKCSRCTSAIGEYKNSYPTSKEARLRASIIYDEKGIELEVYKCRYGNGWHLTKTRNY
;
A
#
# COMPACT_ATOMS: atom_id res chain seq x y z
N MET A 1 13.16 17.14 -4.59
CA MET A 1 13.89 17.44 -3.32
C MET A 1 13.74 16.28 -2.34
N LYS A 2 14.43 16.27 -1.20
CA LYS A 2 14.16 15.32 -0.11
C LYS A 2 13.15 15.92 0.86
N SER A 3 12.24 15.10 1.36
CA SER A 3 11.24 15.49 2.36
C SER A 3 11.84 15.48 3.76
N GLU A 4 11.63 16.55 4.50
CA GLU A 4 12.07 16.66 5.90
C GLU A 4 11.12 15.91 6.86
N THR A 5 9.86 15.69 6.45
CA THR A 5 8.79 15.18 7.32
C THR A 5 8.31 13.79 6.95
N CYS A 6 8.57 13.34 5.71
CA CYS A 6 8.15 12.03 5.22
C CYS A 6 9.34 11.08 5.05
N LEU A 7 9.36 10.04 5.86
CA LEU A 7 10.39 8.99 5.85
C LEU A 7 9.81 7.68 5.29
N GLY A 8 10.63 6.92 4.57
CA GLY A 8 10.28 5.58 4.13
C GLY A 8 10.09 4.64 5.32
N LYS A 9 8.94 3.97 5.42
CA LYS A 9 8.60 3.10 6.57
C LYS A 9 9.60 1.99 6.85
N VAL A 10 10.25 1.46 5.81
CA VAL A 10 11.23 0.37 5.92
C VAL A 10 12.65 0.92 5.98
N SER A 11 12.98 1.91 5.15
CA SER A 11 14.36 2.41 5.02
C SER A 11 14.74 3.47 6.04
N GLY A 12 13.77 4.13 6.69
CA GLY A 12 13.99 5.29 7.56
C GLY A 12 14.50 6.54 6.81
N LYS A 13 14.72 6.46 5.50
CA LYS A 13 15.31 7.53 4.70
C LYS A 13 14.26 8.55 4.26
N PRO A 14 14.62 9.85 4.14
CA PRO A 14 13.80 10.87 3.51
C PRO A 14 13.26 10.47 2.14
N LEU A 15 11.94 10.57 1.96
CA LEU A 15 11.30 10.37 0.67
C LEU A 15 11.64 11.50 -0.30
N ASN A 16 11.66 11.22 -1.59
CA ASN A 16 11.68 12.27 -2.60
C ASN A 16 10.32 12.97 -2.61
N SER A 17 10.31 14.30 -2.59
CA SER A 17 9.12 15.13 -2.78
C SER A 17 9.21 15.96 -4.07
N TYR A 18 8.04 16.16 -4.66
CA TYR A 18 7.81 16.93 -5.88
C TYR A 18 6.67 17.92 -5.64
N TYR A 19 6.71 19.08 -6.31
CA TYR A 19 5.74 20.16 -6.10
C TYR A 19 4.45 19.91 -6.87
N SER A 20 4.56 19.25 -8.02
CA SER A 20 3.43 18.96 -8.90
C SER A 20 3.31 17.47 -9.23
N GLU A 21 2.11 17.07 -9.63
CA GLU A 21 1.85 15.73 -10.17
C GLU A 21 2.71 15.47 -11.40
N PHE A 22 2.87 16.48 -12.27
CA PHE A 22 3.65 16.38 -13.51
C PHE A 22 5.12 16.03 -13.25
N GLU A 23 5.75 16.71 -12.28
CA GLU A 23 7.12 16.39 -11.87
C GLU A 23 7.25 14.98 -11.31
N ALA A 24 6.30 14.57 -10.47
CA ALA A 24 6.28 13.22 -9.89
C ALA A 24 6.08 12.15 -10.97
N GLN A 25 5.19 12.40 -11.92
CA GLN A 25 4.92 11.52 -13.05
C GLN A 25 6.16 11.34 -13.93
N SER A 26 6.84 12.46 -14.26
CA SER A 26 8.10 12.44 -15.01
C SER A 26 9.19 11.64 -14.29
N ALA A 27 9.29 11.76 -12.96
CA ALA A 27 10.23 11.00 -12.15
C ALA A 27 9.87 9.50 -12.08
N ALA A 28 8.58 9.16 -12.05
CA ALA A 28 8.13 7.76 -12.11
C ALA A 28 8.46 7.12 -13.45
N GLU A 29 8.23 7.83 -14.56
CA GLU A 29 8.58 7.38 -15.91
C GLU A 29 10.08 7.20 -16.08
N TYR A 30 10.89 8.16 -15.62
CA TYR A 30 12.34 8.01 -15.60
C TYR A 30 12.78 6.78 -14.80
N SER A 31 12.22 6.57 -13.60
CA SER A 31 12.54 5.42 -12.75
C SER A 31 12.20 4.09 -13.43
N LYS A 32 11.08 4.03 -14.14
CA LYS A 32 10.69 2.86 -14.93
C LYS A 32 11.67 2.63 -16.08
N ASN A 33 11.97 3.65 -16.87
CA ASN A 33 12.79 3.50 -18.06
C ASN A 33 14.27 3.21 -17.76
N VAL A 34 14.80 3.73 -16.64
CA VAL A 34 16.22 3.62 -16.29
C VAL A 34 16.52 2.47 -15.33
N TYR A 35 15.62 2.21 -14.38
CA TYR A 35 15.85 1.23 -13.31
C TYR A 35 14.83 0.08 -13.31
N ASP A 36 13.95 0.00 -14.30
CA ASP A 36 12.82 -0.95 -14.37
C ASP A 36 11.96 -0.97 -13.09
N ASN A 37 11.89 0.17 -12.42
CA ASN A 37 11.19 0.30 -11.15
C ASN A 37 9.87 1.03 -11.36
N GLU A 38 8.77 0.27 -11.42
CA GLU A 38 7.42 0.80 -11.56
C GLU A 38 6.95 1.52 -10.30
N LEU A 39 7.11 2.84 -10.32
CA LEU A 39 6.59 3.75 -9.31
C LEU A 39 5.31 4.44 -9.78
N ALA A 40 4.49 4.87 -8.84
CA ALA A 40 3.31 5.67 -9.10
C ALA A 40 3.28 6.88 -8.15
N PRO A 41 2.95 8.07 -8.67
CA PRO A 41 2.83 9.27 -7.86
C PRO A 41 1.59 9.25 -6.97
N TYR A 42 1.69 9.84 -5.79
CA TYR A 42 0.55 10.09 -4.91
C TYR A 42 0.74 11.40 -4.13
N LYS A 43 -0.35 12.12 -3.92
CA LYS A 43 -0.35 13.33 -3.09
C LYS A 43 -0.35 12.96 -1.61
N CYS A 44 0.63 13.48 -0.87
CA CYS A 44 0.74 13.23 0.56
C CYS A 44 -0.23 14.12 1.35
N GLN A 45 -1.06 13.53 2.21
CA GLN A 45 -1.95 14.29 3.08
C GLN A 45 -1.23 14.95 4.29
N ARG A 46 0.03 14.59 4.54
CA ARG A 46 0.81 15.12 5.69
C ARG A 46 1.59 16.38 5.34
N CYS A 47 2.18 16.42 4.15
CA CYS A 47 3.08 17.50 3.75
C CYS A 47 2.64 18.20 2.45
N ASP A 48 1.49 17.81 1.88
CA ASP A 48 0.90 18.32 0.64
C ASP A 48 1.73 18.19 -0.64
N TYR A 49 2.96 17.67 -0.56
CA TYR A 49 3.81 17.34 -1.70
C TYR A 49 3.46 15.98 -2.33
N TRP A 50 3.93 15.80 -3.55
CA TRP A 50 3.85 14.53 -4.27
C TRP A 50 5.03 13.63 -3.93
N HIS A 51 4.73 12.35 -3.71
CA HIS A 51 5.73 11.30 -3.48
C HIS A 51 5.53 10.15 -4.46
N LEU A 52 6.52 9.26 -4.52
CA LEU A 52 6.46 8.05 -5.32
C LEU A 52 6.35 6.83 -4.40
N SER A 53 5.44 5.92 -4.75
CA SER A 53 5.36 4.59 -4.15
C SER A 53 5.51 3.53 -5.24
N PRO A 54 6.15 2.39 -4.97
CA PRO A 54 6.06 1.24 -5.84
C PRO A 54 4.60 0.94 -6.17
N LYS A 55 4.30 0.76 -7.46
CA LYS A 55 2.93 0.55 -7.94
C LYS A 55 2.30 -0.69 -7.32
N CYS A 56 3.10 -1.73 -7.10
CA CYS A 56 2.69 -2.93 -6.38
C CYS A 56 2.16 -2.62 -4.97
N ARG A 57 2.68 -1.59 -4.29
CA ARG A 57 2.26 -1.20 -2.93
C ARG A 57 0.99 -0.37 -2.87
N MET A 58 0.49 0.09 -4.01
CA MET A 58 -0.81 0.76 -4.08
C MET A 58 -1.90 -0.30 -4.05
N THR A 59 -2.28 -0.68 -2.83
CA THR A 59 -3.43 -1.57 -2.58
C THR A 59 -4.53 -0.76 -1.90
N PRO A 60 -5.37 -0.03 -2.67
CA PRO A 60 -6.50 0.69 -2.11
C PRO A 60 -7.37 -0.26 -1.30
N SER A 61 -7.76 0.18 -0.12
CA SER A 61 -8.66 -0.58 0.74
C SER A 61 -9.55 0.36 1.51
N GLN A 62 -10.76 -0.10 1.78
CA GLN A 62 -11.71 0.58 2.66
C GLN A 62 -11.90 -0.22 3.95
N LYS A 63 -12.42 0.41 4.99
CA LYS A 63 -12.83 -0.33 6.19
C LYS A 63 -14.13 -1.07 5.92
N CYS A 64 -14.18 -2.35 6.30
CA CYS A 64 -15.40 -3.13 6.26
C CYS A 64 -16.36 -2.63 7.35
N SER A 65 -17.64 -2.46 7.04
CA SER A 65 -18.64 -1.97 8.00
C SER A 65 -19.13 -3.03 9.01
N ARG A 66 -18.80 -4.32 8.80
CA ARG A 66 -19.36 -5.43 9.59
C ARG A 66 -18.33 -6.41 10.16
N CYS A 67 -17.17 -6.53 9.54
CA CYS A 67 -16.15 -7.49 9.96
C CYS A 67 -15.08 -6.78 10.77
N THR A 68 -14.88 -7.22 12.01
CA THR A 68 -13.83 -6.73 12.90
C THR A 68 -12.71 -7.75 13.07
N SER A 69 -11.56 -7.28 13.51
CA SER A 69 -10.43 -8.09 13.96
C SER A 69 -10.64 -8.52 15.42
N ALA A 70 -9.76 -9.38 15.95
CA ALA A 70 -9.81 -9.83 17.34
C ALA A 70 -9.71 -8.69 18.36
N ILE A 71 -9.13 -7.55 17.97
CA ILE A 71 -8.98 -6.35 18.81
C ILE A 71 -10.11 -5.32 18.59
N GLY A 72 -11.19 -5.69 17.88
CA GLY A 72 -12.34 -4.82 17.65
C GLY A 72 -12.22 -3.85 16.47
N GLU A 73 -11.05 -3.68 15.88
CA GLU A 73 -10.89 -2.81 14.70
C GLU A 73 -11.53 -3.40 13.45
N TYR A 74 -12.24 -2.57 12.68
CA TYR A 74 -12.78 -2.97 11.38
C TYR A 74 -11.68 -3.43 10.41
N LYS A 75 -11.89 -4.61 9.82
CA LYS A 75 -10.97 -5.20 8.84
C LYS A 75 -10.90 -4.34 7.60
N ASN A 76 -9.72 -4.27 7.00
CA ASN A 76 -9.57 -3.73 5.66
C ASN A 76 -10.30 -4.64 4.66
N SER A 77 -10.88 -4.02 3.65
CA SER A 77 -11.61 -4.67 2.58
C SER A 77 -11.07 -4.21 1.24
N TYR A 78 -10.62 -5.19 0.46
CA TYR A 78 -10.08 -4.99 -0.88
C TYR A 78 -11.17 -5.28 -1.92
N PRO A 79 -11.33 -4.45 -2.96
CA PRO A 79 -12.34 -4.67 -3.99
C PRO A 79 -12.23 -6.04 -4.66
N THR A 80 -11.00 -6.48 -4.97
CA THR A 80 -10.74 -7.75 -5.67
C THR A 80 -9.85 -8.71 -4.88
N SER A 81 -9.95 -10.00 -5.19
CA SER A 81 -9.06 -11.02 -4.59
C SER A 81 -7.61 -10.82 -4.99
N LYS A 82 -7.36 -10.25 -6.19
CA LYS A 82 -6.02 -9.93 -6.69
C LYS A 82 -5.35 -8.86 -5.83
N GLU A 83 -6.07 -7.79 -5.50
CA GLU A 83 -5.56 -6.72 -4.63
C GLU A 83 -5.32 -7.21 -3.20
N ALA A 84 -6.22 -8.05 -2.67
CA ALA A 84 -6.02 -8.68 -1.37
C ALA A 84 -4.77 -9.58 -1.36
N ARG A 85 -4.57 -10.42 -2.38
CA ARG A 85 -3.37 -11.28 -2.50
C ARG A 85 -2.09 -10.45 -2.62
N LEU A 86 -2.11 -9.41 -3.45
CA LEU A 86 -0.98 -8.49 -3.58
C LEU A 86 -0.65 -7.83 -2.23
N ARG A 87 -1.66 -7.45 -1.45
CA ARG A 87 -1.41 -6.90 -0.12
C ARG A 87 -0.87 -7.95 0.85
N ALA A 88 -1.36 -9.18 0.80
CA ALA A 88 -0.85 -10.28 1.61
C ALA A 88 0.64 -10.54 1.30
N SER A 89 1.03 -10.60 0.01
CA SER A 89 2.44 -10.80 -0.38
C SER A 89 3.33 -9.66 0.10
N ILE A 90 2.90 -8.41 -0.03
CA ILE A 90 3.67 -7.27 0.51
C ILE A 90 3.85 -7.37 2.02
N ILE A 91 2.82 -7.77 2.76
CA ILE A 91 2.93 -7.93 4.22
C ILE A 91 3.89 -9.06 4.58
N TYR A 92 3.88 -10.15 3.81
CA TYR A 92 4.83 -11.24 3.96
C TYR A 92 6.26 -10.76 3.69
N ASP A 93 6.51 -10.07 2.59
CA ASP A 93 7.85 -9.56 2.25
C ASP A 93 8.36 -8.54 3.27
N GLU A 94 7.46 -7.70 3.83
CA GLU A 94 7.83 -6.65 4.80
C GLU A 94 7.98 -7.17 6.24
N LYS A 95 7.24 -8.21 6.63
CA LYS A 95 7.10 -8.62 8.05
C LYS A 95 7.26 -10.12 8.30
N GLY A 96 7.39 -10.93 7.27
CA GLY A 96 7.39 -12.40 7.36
C GLY A 96 6.05 -12.98 7.83
N ILE A 97 4.94 -12.25 7.72
CA ILE A 97 3.62 -12.70 8.18
C ILE A 97 2.82 -13.23 7.01
N GLU A 98 2.55 -14.52 7.01
CA GLU A 98 1.65 -15.14 6.04
C GLU A 98 0.18 -14.83 6.38
N LEU A 99 -0.55 -14.38 5.36
CA LEU A 99 -1.96 -14.01 5.48
C LEU A 99 -2.76 -14.69 4.37
N GLU A 100 -3.87 -15.29 4.76
CA GLU A 100 -4.85 -15.86 3.85
C GLU A 100 -5.87 -14.82 3.39
N VAL A 101 -6.28 -14.95 2.13
CA VAL A 101 -7.26 -14.09 1.48
C VAL A 101 -8.60 -14.81 1.40
N TYR A 102 -9.67 -14.18 1.90
CA TYR A 102 -11.02 -14.76 1.83
C TYR A 102 -12.07 -13.70 1.50
N LYS A 103 -13.16 -14.14 0.85
CA LYS A 103 -14.27 -13.27 0.47
C LYS A 103 -15.08 -12.88 1.71
N CYS A 104 -15.47 -11.62 1.79
CA CYS A 104 -16.37 -11.14 2.85
C CYS A 104 -17.74 -11.82 2.72
N ARG A 105 -18.20 -12.44 3.81
CA ARG A 105 -19.54 -13.06 3.90
C ARG A 105 -20.70 -12.07 3.68
N TYR A 106 -20.47 -10.77 3.90
CA TYR A 106 -21.46 -9.71 3.71
C TYR A 106 -21.33 -8.99 2.35
N GLY A 107 -20.46 -9.45 1.46
CA GLY A 107 -20.28 -8.86 0.13
C GLY A 107 -19.39 -7.62 0.08
N ASN A 108 -18.78 -7.18 1.19
CA ASN A 108 -17.96 -5.96 1.24
C ASN A 108 -16.58 -6.06 0.55
N GLY A 109 -16.30 -7.09 -0.25
CA GLY A 109 -15.01 -7.34 -0.89
C GLY A 109 -14.23 -8.50 -0.28
N TRP A 110 -12.92 -8.35 -0.14
CA TRP A 110 -11.98 -9.40 0.28
C TRP A 110 -11.19 -8.98 1.52
N HIS A 111 -10.97 -9.92 2.43
CA HIS A 111 -10.30 -9.70 3.71
C HIS A 111 -9.01 -10.53 3.82
N LEU A 112 -8.16 -10.09 4.74
CA LEU A 112 -6.97 -10.81 5.16
C LEU A 112 -7.17 -11.41 6.56
N THR A 113 -6.66 -12.61 6.77
CA THR A 113 -6.58 -13.27 8.07
C THR A 113 -5.23 -13.95 8.24
N LYS A 114 -4.76 -14.09 9.48
CA LYS A 114 -3.59 -14.94 9.74
C LYS A 114 -3.99 -16.39 9.50
N THR A 115 -3.13 -17.14 8.83
CA THR A 115 -3.20 -18.60 8.79
C THR A 115 -3.15 -19.10 10.23
N ARG A 116 -4.10 -19.95 10.65
CA ARG A 116 -3.98 -20.63 11.94
C ARG A 116 -2.97 -21.74 11.75
N ASN A 117 -1.78 -21.60 12.32
CA ASN A 117 -0.89 -22.75 12.51
C ASN A 117 -1.59 -23.67 13.54
N TYR A 118 -1.96 -24.88 13.10
CA TYR A 118 -2.44 -25.95 13.97
C TYR A 118 -1.26 -26.63 14.66
#